data_AF-A0A0K0LBZ5-F1
#
_entry.id   AF-A0A0K0LBZ5-F1
#
_cell.length_a   1.000
_cell.length_b   1.000
_cell.length_c   1.000
_cell.angle_alpha   90.00
_cell.angle_beta   90.00
_cell.angle_gamma   90.00
#
_symmetry.space_group_name_H-M   'P 1'
#
loop_
_entity.id
_entity.type
_entity.pdbx_description
1 polymer ?
#
loop_
_entity_poly.entity_id
_entity_poly.type
_entity_poly.pdbx_seq_one_letter_code
_entity_poly.pdbx_strand_id
1 'polypeptide(L)' 'MKIFFAILLILAVCSMVIWTVNGTAIAIRCLTDADCFRKCPENLPCKQGFCACT' A
#
# COMPACT_ATOMS: atom_id res chain seq x y z
N MET A 1 34.38 -10.77 1.08
CA MET A 1 33.39 -10.43 2.13
C MET A 1 32.67 -9.10 1.88
N LYS A 2 33.37 -8.04 1.48
CA LYS A 2 32.79 -6.68 1.33
C LYS A 2 31.75 -6.55 0.20
N ILE A 3 31.98 -7.21 -0.95
CA ILE A 3 31.06 -7.19 -2.10
C ILE A 3 29.74 -7.91 -1.78
N PHE A 4 29.82 -9.06 -1.10
CA PHE A 4 28.64 -9.84 -0.71
C PHE A 4 27.71 -9.04 0.21
N PHE A 5 28.30 -8.30 1.16
CA PHE A 5 27.53 -7.44 2.06
C PHE A 5 26.81 -6.30 1.33
N ALA A 6 27.45 -5.70 0.32
CA ALA A 6 26.81 -4.66 -0.50
C ALA A 6 25.60 -5.20 -1.28
N ILE A 7 25.69 -6.41 -1.82
CA ILE A 7 24.58 -7.06 -2.55
C ILE A 7 23.39 -7.31 -1.62
N LEU A 8 23.65 -7.81 -0.40
CA LEU A 8 22.61 -8.04 0.60
C LEU A 8 21.88 -6.75 1.01
N LEU A 9 22.63 -5.66 1.19
CA LEU A 9 22.05 -4.35 1.51
C LEU A 9 21.12 -3.85 0.39
N ILE A 10 21.54 -3.97 -0.86
CA ILE A 10 20.72 -3.57 -2.01
C ILE A 10 19.43 -4.39 -2.07
N LEU A 11 19.52 -5.72 -1.90
CA LEU A 11 18.36 -6.61 -1.91
C LEU A 11 17.36 -6.28 -0.79
N ALA A 12 17.85 -5.97 0.41
CA ALA A 12 17.03 -5.59 1.54
C ALA A 12 16.29 -4.26 1.30
N VAL A 13 16.99 -3.25 0.78
CA VAL A 13 16.39 -1.95 0.46
C VAL A 13 15.34 -2.08 -0.65
N CYS A 14 15.66 -2.79 -1.74
CA CYS A 14 14.70 -3.02 -2.82
C CYS A 14 13.45 -3.76 -2.33
N SER A 15 13.60 -4.76 -1.46
CA SER A 15 12.46 -5.47 -0.88
C SER A 15 11.57 -4.56 -0.03
N MET A 16 12.14 -3.67 0.79
CA MET A 16 11.36 -2.70 1.57
C MET A 16 10.64 -1.68 0.68
N VAL A 17 11.25 -1.25 -0.43
CA VAL A 17 10.61 -0.35 -1.41
C VAL A 17 9.44 -1.06 -2.09
N ILE A 18 9.60 -2.32 -2.51
CA ILE A 18 8.52 -3.11 -3.10
C ILE A 18 7.37 -3.31 -2.11
N TRP A 19 7.67 -3.55 -0.84
CA TRP A 19 6.67 -3.66 0.22
C TRP A 19 5.98 -2.33 0.53
N THR A 20 6.65 -1.19 0.43
CA THR A 20 5.98 0.11 0.64
C THR A 20 5.08 0.50 -0.54
N VAL A 21 5.36 0.05 -1.76
CA VAL A 21 4.46 0.27 -2.93
C VAL A 21 3.34 -0.75 -3.05
N ASN A 22 3.52 -2.00 -2.61
CA ASN A 22 2.45 -3.02 -2.59
C ASN A 22 1.70 -3.08 -1.26
N GLY A 23 2.33 -2.65 -0.16
CA GLY A 23 1.79 -2.64 1.21
C GLY A 23 1.13 -1.32 1.59
N THR A 24 1.03 -0.35 0.67
CA THR A 24 -0.06 0.61 0.74
C THR A 24 -1.35 -0.19 0.57
N ALA A 25 -1.95 -0.57 1.71
CA ALA A 25 -3.37 -0.83 1.82
C ALA A 25 -4.05 0.14 0.85
N ILE A 26 -4.76 -0.42 -0.13
CA ILE A 26 -5.15 0.27 -1.36
C ILE A 26 -6.00 1.46 -0.91
N ALA A 27 -5.36 2.62 -0.76
CA ALA A 27 -6.01 3.83 -0.29
C ALA A 27 -6.75 4.37 -1.51
N ILE A 28 -7.92 3.79 -1.74
CA ILE A 28 -8.76 4.15 -2.87
C ILE A 28 -9.30 5.53 -2.57
N ARG A 29 -9.01 6.50 -3.44
CA ARG A 29 -9.62 7.83 -3.32
C ARG A 29 -11.14 7.74 -3.36
N CYS A 30 -11.80 8.45 -2.47
CA CYS A 30 -13.25 8.57 -2.39
C CYS A 30 -13.69 10.02 -2.18
N LEU A 31 -14.85 10.37 -2.71
CA LEU A 31 -15.58 11.61 -2.40
C LEU A 31 -16.72 11.37 -1.41
N THR A 32 -17.32 10.18 -1.48
CA THR A 32 -18.46 9.76 -0.65
C THR A 32 -18.28 8.29 -0.26
N ASP A 33 -18.96 7.86 0.79
CA ASP A 33 -18.91 6.47 1.27
C ASP A 33 -19.38 5.46 0.20
N ALA A 34 -20.27 5.89 -0.70
CA ALA A 34 -20.73 5.08 -1.83
C ALA A 34 -19.61 4.74 -2.84
N ASP A 35 -18.58 5.60 -2.95
CA ASP A 35 -17.43 5.35 -3.82
C ASP A 35 -16.59 4.19 -3.28
N CYS A 36 -16.49 4.09 -1.95
CA CYS A 36 -15.86 2.97 -1.27
C CYS A 36 -16.65 1.67 -1.46
N PHE A 37 -17.98 1.70 -1.27
CA PHE A 37 -18.84 0.53 -1.47
C PHE A 37 -18.78 -0.03 -2.90
N ARG A 38 -18.61 0.84 -3.91
CA ARG A 38 -18.51 0.40 -5.30
C ARG A 38 -17.19 -0.30 -5.62
N LYS A 39 -16.11 0.07 -4.92
CA LYS A 39 -14.76 -0.43 -5.19
C LYS A 39 -14.30 -1.50 -4.21
N CYS A 40 -14.93 -1.55 -3.04
CA CYS A 40 -14.61 -2.45 -1.96
C CYS A 40 -15.90 -3.12 -1.50
N PRO A 41 -15.93 -4.45 -1.37
CA PRO A 41 -17.13 -5.19 -0.99
C PRO A 41 -17.58 -4.87 0.44
N GLU A 42 -16.67 -4.34 1.26
CA GLU A 42 -16.95 -3.86 2.59
C GLU A 42 -17.43 -2.41 2.53
N ASN A 43 -18.58 -2.12 3.15
CA ASN A 43 -19.19 -0.80 3.21
C ASN A 43 -18.40 0.14 4.15
N LEU A 44 -17.15 0.40 3.77
CA LEU A 44 -16.17 1.17 4.51
C LEU A 44 -16.44 2.66 4.35
N PRO A 45 -16.34 3.45 5.43
CA PRO A 45 -16.52 4.89 5.34
C PRO A 45 -15.35 5.57 4.63
N CYS A 46 -15.65 6.62 3.88
CA CYS A 46 -14.66 7.49 3.27
C CYS A 46 -14.01 8.36 4.35
N LYS A 47 -12.75 8.08 4.69
CA LYS A 47 -12.01 8.86 5.70
C LYS A 47 -10.87 9.63 5.04
N GLN A 48 -10.85 10.95 5.28
CA GLN A 48 -9.82 11.85 4.74
C GLN A 48 -9.69 11.80 3.20
N GLY A 49 -10.78 11.45 2.50
CA GLY A 49 -10.79 11.27 1.05
C GLY A 49 -10.24 9.93 0.56
N PHE A 50 -10.08 8.95 1.45
CA PHE A 50 -9.62 7.60 1.12
C PHE A 50 -10.47 6.50 1.80
N CYS A 51 -10.63 5.38 1.10
CA CYS A 51 -11.19 4.14 1.62
C CYS A 51 -10.05 3.24 2.09
N ALA A 52 -10.18 2.66 3.28
CA ALA A 52 -9.22 1.71 3.82
C ALA A 52 -9.62 0.28 3.44
N CYS A 53 -9.50 -0.05 2.16
CA CYS A 53 -9.86 -1.38 1.67
C CYS A 53 -8.68 -2.33 1.88
N THR A 54 -8.92 -3.39 2.62
CA THR A 54 -7.94 -4.46 2.89
C THR A 54 -7.99 -5.55 1.84
#